data_AF-A0A958WSM0-F1
#
_entry.id   AF-A0A958WSM0-F1
#
_cell.length_a   1.000
_cell.length_b   1.000
_cell.length_c   1.000
_cell.angle_alpha   90.00
_cell.angle_beta   90.00
_cell.angle_gamma   90.00
#
_symmetry.space_group_name_H-M   'P 1'
#
loop_
_entity.id
_entity.type
_entity.pdbx_description
1 polymer ?
#
loop_
_entity_poly.entity_id
_entity_poly.type
_entity_poly.pdbx_seq_one_letter_code
_entity_poly.pdbx_strand_id
1 'polypeptide(L)'
;MKNEAVIETTAKTREKKQFKSTEFSPEIIALAEKASRTIAFPHKYLPAQSRFIAEKTKEIHTATPALPIRQVVVQILSVLPDFLPPDNILDVTRQIVEQWQKLTAAAAAPIS
;
A
#
# COMPACT_ATOMS: atom_id res chain seq x y z
N MET A 1 -52.07 30.05 16.90
CA MET A 1 -51.26 29.93 18.14
C MET A 1 -51.61 28.63 18.82
N LYS A 2 -50.63 27.72 18.92
CA LYS A 2 -50.46 26.61 19.90
C LYS A 2 -49.44 25.63 19.28
N ASN A 3 -48.18 26.04 19.29
CA ASN A 3 -47.03 25.17 19.12
C ASN A 3 -46.52 24.93 20.53
N GLU A 4 -46.62 23.71 21.07
CA GLU A 4 -45.84 23.18 22.20
C GLU A 4 -46.40 21.81 22.61
N ALA A 5 -45.51 20.92 23.04
CA ALA A 5 -45.67 19.47 23.19
C ALA A 5 -45.71 18.77 21.81
N VAL A 6 -44.68 18.04 21.38
CA VAL A 6 -44.09 16.88 22.06
C VAL A 6 -42.64 16.74 21.56
N ILE A 7 -41.67 17.17 22.37
CA ILE A 7 -40.27 16.77 22.22
C ILE A 7 -39.87 16.12 23.53
N GLU A 8 -40.37 14.92 23.76
CA GLU A 8 -39.88 14.11 24.87
C GLU A 8 -39.92 12.64 24.46
N THR A 9 -38.81 11.95 24.75
CA THR A 9 -38.70 10.49 24.88
C THR A 9 -38.63 9.65 23.59
N THR A 10 -37.55 9.81 22.83
CA THR A 10 -36.89 8.66 22.18
C THR A 10 -35.39 8.64 22.47
N ALA A 11 -35.02 8.65 23.74
CA ALA A 11 -33.72 8.16 24.19
C ALA A 11 -33.76 6.63 24.23
N LYS A 12 -33.77 5.99 23.05
CA LYS A 12 -33.63 4.53 22.94
C LYS A 12 -32.17 4.17 23.19
N THR A 13 -31.93 3.70 24.41
CA THR A 13 -31.00 2.64 24.82
C THR A 13 -29.95 2.28 23.77
N ARG A 14 -28.80 2.95 23.80
CA ARG A 14 -27.59 2.48 23.14
C ARG A 14 -27.02 1.36 24.01
N GLU A 15 -27.45 0.13 23.76
CA GLU A 15 -26.82 -1.06 24.34
C GLU A 15 -25.31 -0.98 24.08
N LYS A 16 -24.54 -0.80 25.14
CA LYS A 16 -23.10 -0.98 25.10
C LYS A 16 -22.87 -2.47 24.83
N LYS A 17 -22.72 -2.84 23.55
CA LYS A 17 -22.11 -4.11 23.18
C LYS A 17 -20.70 -4.10 23.78
N GLN A 18 -20.60 -4.72 24.95
CA GLN A 18 -19.37 -5.03 25.64
C GLN A 18 -18.54 -5.83 24.64
N PHE A 19 -17.57 -5.17 23.99
CA PHE A 19 -16.54 -5.86 23.23
C PHE A 19 -15.81 -6.75 24.23
N LYS A 20 -16.18 -8.03 24.29
CA LYS A 20 -15.32 -9.04 24.90
C LYS A 20 -14.01 -8.92 24.14
N SER A 21 -12.94 -8.49 24.80
CA SER A 21 -11.60 -8.58 24.25
C SER A 21 -11.42 -10.06 23.93
N THR A 22 -11.45 -10.37 22.63
CA THR A 22 -11.09 -11.70 22.18
C THR A 22 -9.59 -11.72 22.27
N GLU A 23 -9.07 -12.01 23.47
CA GLU A 23 -7.65 -12.30 23.64
C GLU A 23 -7.33 -13.43 22.66
N PHE A 24 -6.42 -13.16 21.74
CA PHE A 24 -6.03 -14.15 20.75
C PHE A 24 -5.49 -15.37 21.48
N SER A 25 -5.92 -16.57 21.06
CA SER A 25 -5.37 -17.81 21.60
C SER A 25 -3.84 -17.78 21.51
N PRO A 26 -3.10 -18.26 22.52
CA PRO A 26 -1.64 -18.31 22.50
C PRO A 26 -1.09 -19.02 21.25
N GLU A 27 -1.85 -19.93 20.65
CA GLU A 27 -1.50 -20.57 19.39
C GLU A 27 -1.49 -19.60 18.20
N ILE A 28 -2.45 -18.66 18.14
CA ILE A 28 -2.51 -17.63 17.10
C ILE A 28 -1.36 -16.64 17.28
N ILE A 29 -1.04 -16.28 18.52
CA ILE A 29 0.11 -15.42 18.84
C ILE A 29 1.41 -16.10 18.42
N ALA A 30 1.61 -17.37 18.79
CA ALA A 30 2.79 -18.14 18.40
C ALA A 30 2.90 -18.35 16.89
N LEU A 31 1.78 -18.55 16.19
CA LEU A 31 1.74 -18.64 14.73
C LEU A 31 2.14 -17.30 14.09
N ALA A 32 1.64 -16.17 14.61
CA ALA A 32 1.99 -14.84 14.14
C ALA A 32 3.48 -14.52 14.38
N GLU A 33 4.02 -14.88 15.55
CA GLU A 33 5.44 -14.72 15.88
C GLU A 33 6.35 -15.64 15.04
N LYS A 34 5.88 -16.82 14.67
CA LYS A 34 6.61 -17.73 13.78
C LYS A 34 6.57 -17.22 12.34
N ALA A 35 5.42 -16.71 11.89
CA ALA A 35 5.26 -16.12 10.57
C ALA A 35 6.09 -14.84 10.40
N SER A 36 6.17 -13.98 11.42
CA SER A 36 7.00 -12.76 11.39
C SER A 36 8.50 -13.03 11.31
N ARG A 37 8.96 -14.22 11.74
CA ARG A 37 10.35 -14.67 11.60
C ARG A 37 10.66 -15.36 10.27
N THR A 38 9.62 -15.64 9.47
CA THR A 38 9.79 -16.28 8.18
C THR A 38 10.01 -15.17 7.16
N ILE A 39 11.25 -15.01 6.70
CA ILE A 39 11.68 -14.01 5.71
C ILE A 39 10.63 -13.93 4.60
N ALA A 40 9.86 -12.84 4.58
CA ALA A 40 8.62 -12.77 3.83
C ALA A 40 8.85 -12.82 2.31
N PHE A 41 10.07 -12.62 1.84
CA PHE A 41 10.55 -13.09 0.54
C PHE A 41 12.04 -13.43 0.60
N PRO A 42 12.49 -14.62 0.18
CA PRO A 42 13.91 -14.93 0.16
C PRO A 42 14.64 -13.98 -0.81
N HIS A 43 15.75 -13.38 -0.35
CA HIS A 43 16.56 -12.39 -1.07
C HIS A 43 16.88 -12.77 -2.53
N LYS A 44 16.84 -14.08 -2.86
CA LYS A 44 16.98 -14.61 -4.23
C LYS A 44 16.05 -13.97 -5.26
N TYR A 45 14.89 -13.44 -4.87
CA TYR A 45 13.92 -12.85 -5.80
C TYR A 45 14.06 -11.33 -5.97
N LEU A 46 14.86 -10.66 -5.12
CA LEU A 46 15.08 -9.20 -5.23
C LEU A 46 15.59 -8.78 -6.62
N PRO A 47 16.53 -9.50 -7.27
CA PRO A 47 16.99 -9.11 -8.61
C PRO A 47 15.89 -9.18 -9.66
N ALA A 48 15.01 -10.19 -9.58
CA ALA A 48 13.89 -10.35 -10.52
C ALA A 48 12.85 -9.25 -10.31
N GLN A 49 12.56 -8.90 -9.06
CA GLN A 49 11.64 -7.82 -8.71
C GLN A 49 12.16 -6.46 -9.19
N SER A 50 13.43 -6.16 -8.96
CA SER A 50 14.03 -4.90 -9.45
C SER A 50 14.02 -4.80 -10.97
N ARG A 51 14.27 -5.91 -11.69
CA ARG A 51 14.14 -5.94 -13.16
C ARG A 51 12.71 -5.65 -13.61
N PHE A 52 11.73 -6.32 -13.00
CA PHE A 52 10.31 -6.09 -13.30
C PHE A 52 9.90 -4.62 -13.08
N ILE A 53 10.31 -4.03 -11.95
CA ILE A 53 10.03 -2.62 -11.64
C ILE A 53 10.65 -1.70 -12.69
N ALA A 54 11.91 -1.94 -13.07
CA ALA A 54 12.60 -1.12 -14.07
C ALA A 54 11.90 -1.21 -15.44
N GLU A 55 11.54 -2.42 -15.88
CA GLU A 55 10.84 -2.65 -17.14
C GLU A 55 9.46 -1.97 -17.15
N LYS A 56 8.66 -2.15 -16.10
CA LYS A 56 7.34 -1.52 -16.00
C LYS A 56 7.41 -0.01 -15.90
N THR A 57 8.36 0.53 -15.15
CA THR A 57 8.58 1.98 -15.06
C THR A 57 8.95 2.55 -16.43
N LYS A 58 9.81 1.85 -17.18
CA LYS A 58 10.18 2.24 -18.55
C LYS A 58 8.98 2.20 -19.49
N GLU A 59 8.19 1.13 -19.46
CA GLU A 59 6.97 0.96 -20.27
C GLU A 59 6.00 2.13 -20.04
N ILE A 60 5.70 2.44 -18.78
CA ILE A 60 4.81 3.56 -18.41
C ILE A 60 5.41 4.90 -18.85
N HIS A 61 6.72 5.11 -18.68
CA HIS A 61 7.38 6.35 -19.09
C HIS A 61 7.35 6.53 -20.60
N THR A 62 7.51 5.45 -21.38
CA THR A 62 7.42 5.52 -22.85
C THR A 62 6.01 5.79 -23.34
N ALA A 63 4.99 5.25 -22.66
CA ALA A 63 3.59 5.47 -23.03
C ALA A 63 3.10 6.87 -22.62
N THR A 64 3.46 7.32 -21.43
CA THR A 64 2.95 8.54 -20.80
C THR A 64 4.01 9.20 -19.91
N PRO A 65 4.99 9.93 -20.48
CA PRO A 65 6.09 10.52 -19.71
C PRO A 65 5.64 11.66 -18.77
N ALA A 66 4.48 12.26 -19.04
CA ALA A 66 3.92 13.34 -18.23
C ALA A 66 3.08 12.85 -17.02
N LEU A 67 3.02 11.54 -16.78
CA LEU A 67 2.21 10.98 -15.70
C LEU A 67 2.75 11.44 -14.33
N PRO A 68 1.88 11.84 -13.37
CA PRO A 68 2.32 12.13 -12.01
C PRO A 68 2.92 10.89 -11.35
N ILE A 69 4.07 11.05 -10.68
CA ILE A 69 4.80 9.94 -10.02
C ILE A 69 3.91 9.11 -9.09
N ARG A 70 2.95 9.74 -8.40
CA ARG A 70 2.00 9.04 -7.51
C ARG A 70 1.16 8.01 -8.26
N GLN A 71 0.73 8.33 -9.48
CA GLN A 71 -0.06 7.42 -10.32
C GLN A 71 0.82 6.27 -10.84
N VAL A 72 2.07 6.56 -11.23
CA VAL A 72 3.05 5.55 -11.65
C VAL A 72 3.29 4.52 -10.54
N VAL A 73 3.49 4.99 -9.31
CA VAL A 73 3.70 4.11 -8.15
C VAL A 73 2.48 3.22 -7.92
N VAL A 74 1.27 3.78 -7.87
CA VAL A 74 0.03 3.01 -7.67
C VAL A 74 -0.16 1.96 -8.77
N GLN A 75 0.12 2.33 -10.03
CA GLN A 75 -0.05 1.43 -11.17
C GLN A 75 0.95 0.26 -11.17
N ILE A 76 2.18 0.48 -10.71
CA ILE A 76 3.16 -0.61 -10.58
C ILE A 76 2.83 -1.49 -9.37
N LEU A 77 2.47 -0.88 -8.24
CA LEU A 77 2.11 -1.60 -7.03
C LEU A 77 0.84 -2.45 -7.19
N SER A 78 -0.14 -2.03 -8.00
CA SER A 78 -1.38 -2.79 -8.22
C SER A 78 -1.20 -4.09 -9.00
N VAL A 79 -0.06 -4.27 -9.69
CA VAL A 79 0.30 -5.50 -10.41
C VAL A 79 1.08 -6.46 -9.51
N LEU A 80 1.62 -5.97 -8.39
CA LEU A 80 2.35 -6.77 -7.43
C LEU A 80 1.37 -7.53 -6.51
N PRO A 81 1.77 -8.70 -5.99
CA PRO A 81 0.93 -9.44 -5.06
C PRO A 81 0.67 -8.65 -3.77
N ASP A 82 -0.55 -8.73 -3.25
CA ASP A 82 -1.01 -8.05 -2.02
C ASP A 82 -0.20 -8.38 -0.75
N PHE A 83 0.60 -9.46 -0.79
CA PHE A 83 1.39 -9.94 0.34
C PHE A 83 2.81 -9.36 0.38
N LEU A 84 3.05 -8.16 -0.17
CA LEU A 84 4.33 -7.48 0.00
C LEU A 84 4.51 -7.04 1.46
N PRO A 85 5.65 -7.39 2.09
CA PRO A 85 6.00 -6.86 3.39
C PRO A 85 6.02 -5.33 3.37
N PRO A 86 5.62 -4.66 4.45
CA PRO A 86 5.65 -3.20 4.54
C PRO A 86 7.01 -2.59 4.17
N ASP A 87 8.10 -3.22 4.63
CA ASP A 87 9.47 -2.78 4.34
C ASP A 87 9.79 -2.86 2.84
N ASN A 88 9.32 -3.91 2.16
CA ASN A 88 9.50 -4.06 0.71
C ASN A 88 8.72 -3.01 -0.08
N ILE A 89 7.53 -2.60 0.38
CA ILE A 89 6.74 -1.58 -0.30
C ILE A 89 7.52 -0.26 -0.36
N LEU A 90 8.22 0.11 0.72
CA LEU A 90 9.04 1.30 0.77
C LEU A 90 10.21 1.22 -0.22
N ASP A 91 10.91 0.09 -0.27
CA ASP A 91 12.02 -0.11 -1.20
C ASP A 91 11.57 -0.15 -2.66
N VAL A 92 10.44 -0.80 -2.95
CA VAL A 92 9.83 -0.81 -4.28
C VAL A 92 9.44 0.60 -4.70
N THR A 93 8.80 1.36 -3.80
CA THR A 93 8.42 2.76 -4.07
C THR A 93 9.65 3.61 -4.37
N ARG A 94 10.72 3.46 -3.59
CA ARG A 94 11.99 4.16 -3.83
C ARG A 94 12.55 3.84 -5.22
N GLN A 95 12.60 2.55 -5.58
CA GLN A 95 13.09 2.10 -6.89
C GLN A 95 12.28 2.70 -8.05
N ILE A 96 10.95 2.74 -7.93
CA ILE A 96 10.08 3.34 -8.94
C ILE A 96 10.40 4.83 -9.12
N VAL A 97 10.49 5.57 -8.01
CA VAL A 97 10.77 7.02 -8.02
C VAL A 97 12.13 7.32 -8.66
N GLU A 98 13.18 6.61 -8.25
CA GLU A 98 14.52 6.80 -8.81
C GLU A 98 14.57 6.52 -10.31
N GLN A 99 13.94 5.43 -10.77
CA GLN A 99 13.93 5.12 -12.20
C GLN A 99 13.09 6.09 -13.01
N TRP A 100 11.96 6.53 -12.48
CA TRP A 100 11.15 7.56 -13.13
C TRP A 100 11.94 8.85 -13.31
N GLN A 101 12.57 9.35 -12.25
CA GLN A 101 13.39 10.57 -12.30
C GLN A 101 14.55 10.44 -13.28
N LYS A 102 15.24 9.30 -13.31
CA LYS A 102 16.33 9.06 -14.29
C LYS A 102 15.83 9.11 -15.72
N LEU A 103 14.70 8.49 -16.00
CA LEU A 103 14.10 8.49 -17.35
C LEU A 103 13.62 9.89 -17.76
N THR A 104 13.02 10.62 -16.84
CA THR A 104 12.57 12.00 -17.09
C THR A 104 13.76 12.94 -17.31
N ALA A 105 14.82 12.81 -16.52
CA ALA A 105 16.05 13.58 -16.69
C ALA A 105 16.76 13.25 -18.02
N ALA A 106 16.83 11.98 -18.39
CA ALA A 106 17.39 11.55 -19.68
C ALA A 106 16.58 12.04 -20.88
N ALA A 107 15.25 12.10 -20.75
CA ALA A 107 14.37 12.67 -21.79
C ALA A 107 14.48 14.20 -21.88
N ALA A 108 14.83 14.88 -20.77
CA ALA A 108 15.00 16.33 -20.71
C ALA A 108 16.41 16.79 -21.11
N ALA A 109 17.40 15.90 -21.15
CA ALA A 109 18.73 16.23 -21.62
C ALA A 109 18.71 16.44 -23.14
N PRO A 110 18.92 17.67 -23.65
CA PRO A 110 19.00 17.90 -25.08
C PRO A 110 20.21 17.16 -25.66
N ILE A 111 20.02 16.54 -26.82
CA ILE A 111 21.12 16.01 -27.64
C ILE A 111 21.99 17.21 -28.00
N SER A 112 23.17 17.30 -27.38
CA SER A 112 24.17 18.32 -27.70
C SER A 112 24.98 17.95 -28.93
#